data_AF-A0A7W9NLM1-F1
#
_entry.id   AF-A0A7W9NLM1-F1
#
_cell.length_a   1.000
_cell.length_b   1.000
_cell.length_c   1.000
_cell.angle_alpha   90.00
_cell.angle_beta   90.00
_cell.angle_gamma   90.00
#
_symmetry.space_group_name_H-M   'P 1'
#
loop_
_entity.id
_entity.type
_entity.pdbx_description
1 polymer ?
#
loop_
_entity_poly.entity_id
_entity_poly.type
_entity_poly.pdbx_seq_one_letter_code
_entity_poly.pdbx_strand_id
1 'polypeptide(L)'
;MKDPSCPDTVYVSELVVSGTVNTMPGNTLAAFADHGVVAGDTVHARYEAAREHLDSLRHVGVDYADVTETLEREGMAAFEASWDELGRAVARKLDYTVRRPRVRAADSAPTRRNDCRGDGPV
;
A
#
# COMPACT_ATOMS: atom_id res chain seq x y z
N MET A 1 -8.45 -3.34 -8.42
CA MET A 1 -9.74 -4.01 -8.19
C MET A 1 -9.52 -5.52 -8.11
N LYS A 2 -10.26 -6.25 -7.27
CA LYS A 2 -10.08 -7.72 -7.12
C LYS A 2 -10.73 -8.50 -8.27
N ASP A 3 -11.80 -7.97 -8.86
CA ASP A 3 -12.50 -8.52 -10.01
C ASP A 3 -12.32 -7.58 -11.23
N PRO A 4 -11.79 -8.06 -12.37
CA PRO A 4 -11.63 -7.27 -13.60
C PRO A 4 -12.94 -6.91 -14.30
N SER A 5 -14.04 -7.61 -14.00
CA SER A 5 -15.33 -7.43 -14.68
C SER A 5 -16.12 -6.21 -14.19
N CYS A 6 -15.75 -5.69 -13.02
CA CYS A 6 -16.39 -4.53 -12.44
C CYS A 6 -15.61 -3.25 -12.75
N PRO A 7 -16.28 -2.07 -12.76
CA PRO A 7 -15.59 -0.79 -12.89
C PRO A 7 -14.58 -0.60 -11.76
N ASP A 8 -13.34 -0.25 -12.09
CA ASP A 8 -12.25 -0.05 -11.11
C ASP A 8 -12.52 1.08 -10.10
N THR A 9 -13.54 1.90 -10.34
CA THR A 9 -14.06 2.97 -9.48
C THR A 9 -15.28 2.61 -8.63
N VAL A 10 -15.85 1.40 -8.76
CA VAL A 10 -17.16 1.05 -8.14
C VAL A 10 -17.19 1.27 -6.62
N TYR A 11 -16.09 0.96 -5.92
CA TYR A 11 -15.99 1.09 -4.47
C TYR A 11 -15.77 2.54 -4.01
N VAL A 12 -15.70 3.49 -4.95
CA VAL A 12 -15.66 4.91 -4.67
C VAL A 12 -16.98 5.55 -5.09
N SER A 13 -17.42 5.30 -6.33
CA SER A 13 -18.63 5.92 -6.88
C SER A 13 -19.91 5.52 -6.15
N GLU A 14 -20.02 4.26 -5.70
CA GLU A 14 -21.23 3.75 -5.03
C GLU A 14 -21.23 3.97 -3.50
N LEU A 15 -20.18 4.58 -2.95
CA LEU A 15 -20.01 4.82 -1.50
C LEU A 15 -19.82 6.32 -1.18
N VAL A 16 -20.41 7.20 -1.98
CA VAL A 16 -20.36 8.65 -1.77
C VAL A 16 -21.48 9.06 -0.81
N VAL A 17 -21.10 9.56 0.37
CA VAL A 17 -22.02 10.13 1.36
C VAL A 17 -21.30 11.13 2.27
N SER A 18 -22.02 12.16 2.72
CA SER A 18 -21.46 13.21 3.57
C SER A 18 -20.95 12.65 4.91
N GLY A 19 -19.83 13.17 5.39
CA GLY A 19 -19.25 12.78 6.69
C GLY A 19 -18.46 11.47 6.67
N THR A 20 -18.12 10.93 5.49
CA THR A 20 -17.32 9.70 5.35
C THR A 20 -16.01 9.93 4.63
N VAL A 21 -15.07 9.00 4.80
CA VAL A 21 -13.77 8.99 4.14
C VAL A 21 -13.57 7.64 3.48
N ASN A 22 -13.11 7.64 2.24
CA ASN A 22 -12.68 6.45 1.54
C ASN A 22 -11.15 6.47 1.38
N THR A 23 -10.45 5.55 2.03
CA THR A 23 -8.99 5.40 1.88
C THR A 23 -8.70 4.46 0.72
N MET A 24 -8.34 5.04 -0.41
CA MET A 24 -8.10 4.30 -1.64
C MET A 24 -6.60 4.20 -1.98
N PRO A 25 -6.14 3.11 -2.60
CA PRO A 25 -4.77 3.03 -3.11
C PRO A 25 -4.57 4.02 -4.26
N GLY A 26 -3.30 4.42 -4.50
CA GLY A 26 -2.98 5.46 -5.50
C GLY A 26 -3.46 5.15 -6.93
N ASN A 27 -3.51 3.88 -7.33
CA ASN A 27 -4.04 3.50 -8.64
C ASN A 27 -5.55 3.72 -8.76
N THR A 28 -6.30 3.49 -7.67
CA THR A 28 -7.76 3.68 -7.62
C THR A 28 -8.08 5.18 -7.58
N LEU A 29 -7.25 5.96 -6.87
CA LEU A 29 -7.34 7.43 -6.91
C LEU A 29 -7.11 7.97 -8.33
N ALA A 30 -6.10 7.46 -9.04
CA ALA A 30 -5.82 7.88 -10.41
C ALA A 30 -6.96 7.50 -11.36
N ALA A 31 -7.50 6.29 -11.27
CA ALA A 31 -8.66 5.86 -12.05
C ALA A 31 -9.90 6.74 -11.78
N PHE A 32 -10.17 7.03 -10.50
CA PHE A 32 -11.27 7.90 -10.14
C PHE A 32 -11.07 9.35 -10.62
N ALA A 33 -9.83 9.84 -10.64
CA ALA A 33 -9.53 11.17 -11.17
C ALA A 33 -9.69 11.25 -12.70
N ASP A 34 -9.44 10.17 -13.42
CA ASP A 34 -9.55 10.08 -14.87
C ASP A 34 -11.01 10.01 -15.34
N HIS A 35 -11.81 9.10 -14.74
CA HIS A 35 -13.17 8.82 -15.22
C HIS A 35 -14.18 8.51 -14.10
N GLY A 36 -13.90 8.90 -12.85
CA GLY A 36 -14.84 8.76 -11.74
C GLY A 36 -16.07 9.66 -11.87
N VAL A 37 -17.20 9.18 -11.35
CA VAL A 37 -18.47 9.92 -11.34
C VAL A 37 -18.96 10.11 -9.92
N VAL A 38 -19.35 11.35 -9.58
CA VAL A 38 -19.97 11.70 -8.30
C VAL A 38 -21.43 12.07 -8.53
N ALA A 39 -22.34 11.14 -8.22
CA ALA A 39 -23.78 11.31 -8.45
C ALA A 39 -24.56 11.88 -7.24
N GLY A 40 -23.86 12.38 -6.23
CA GLY A 40 -24.44 12.80 -4.95
C GLY A 40 -24.43 11.68 -3.91
N ASP A 41 -25.43 11.66 -3.02
CA ASP A 41 -25.58 10.60 -2.02
C ASP A 41 -26.00 9.29 -2.68
N THR A 42 -25.09 8.33 -2.70
CA THR A 42 -25.28 7.01 -3.32
C THR A 42 -25.62 5.92 -2.29
N VAL A 43 -25.68 6.29 -1.01
CA VAL A 43 -25.73 5.35 0.11
C VAL A 43 -27.13 5.30 0.72
N HIS A 44 -27.68 6.44 1.15
CA HIS A 44 -28.92 6.46 1.95
C HIS A 44 -30.14 5.89 1.22
N ALA A 45 -30.29 6.22 -0.07
CA ALA A 45 -31.41 5.75 -0.88
C ALA A 45 -31.40 4.22 -1.10
N ARG A 46 -30.27 3.55 -0.84
CA ARG A 46 -30.10 2.11 -1.08
C ARG A 46 -30.14 1.26 0.19
N TYR A 47 -30.41 1.84 1.35
CA TYR A 47 -30.39 1.12 2.62
C TYR A 47 -31.39 -0.03 2.71
N GLU A 48 -32.61 0.12 2.19
CA GLU A 48 -33.59 -0.98 2.19
C GLU A 48 -33.13 -2.10 1.26
N ALA A 49 -32.79 -1.79 0.01
CA ALA A 49 -32.29 -2.76 -0.96
C ALA A 49 -31.02 -3.49 -0.45
N ALA A 50 -30.11 -2.78 0.23
CA ALA A 50 -28.92 -3.39 0.82
C ALA A 50 -29.27 -4.38 1.93
N ARG A 51 -30.25 -4.06 2.79
CA ARG A 51 -30.75 -4.99 3.82
C ARG A 51 -31.39 -6.22 3.20
N GLU A 52 -32.24 -6.03 2.20
CA GLU A 52 -32.87 -7.15 1.48
C GLU A 52 -31.84 -8.06 0.81
N HIS A 53 -30.80 -7.49 0.19
CA HIS A 53 -29.71 -8.28 -0.37
C HIS A 53 -28.98 -9.10 0.69
N LEU A 54 -28.64 -8.52 1.83
CA LEU A 54 -27.99 -9.26 2.93
C LEU A 54 -28.92 -10.36 3.48
N ASP A 55 -30.20 -10.06 3.66
CA ASP A 55 -31.21 -11.03 4.11
C ASP A 55 -31.43 -12.14 3.08
N SER A 56 -31.21 -11.89 1.79
CA SER A 56 -31.33 -12.89 0.73
C SER A 56 -30.21 -13.94 0.77
N LEU A 57 -29.03 -13.60 1.31
CA LEU A 57 -27.87 -14.51 1.39
C LEU A 57 -28.21 -15.81 2.13
N ARG A 58 -29.02 -15.71 3.19
CA ARG A 58 -29.44 -16.90 3.96
C ARG A 58 -30.28 -17.87 3.13
N HIS A 59 -31.03 -17.37 2.15
CA HIS A 59 -31.89 -18.21 1.29
C HIS A 59 -31.08 -19.02 0.29
N VAL A 60 -29.87 -18.57 -0.04
CA VAL A 60 -28.91 -19.31 -0.86
C VAL A 60 -27.89 -20.10 -0.02
N GLY A 61 -28.13 -20.20 1.30
CA GLY A 61 -27.30 -20.97 2.23
C GLY A 61 -26.00 -20.28 2.65
N VAL A 62 -25.87 -18.97 2.42
CA VAL A 62 -24.71 -18.19 2.88
C VAL A 62 -25.01 -17.64 4.27
N ASP A 63 -24.20 -18.06 5.26
CA ASP A 63 -24.24 -17.51 6.61
C ASP A 63 -23.32 -16.28 6.69
N TYR A 64 -23.93 -15.11 6.81
CA TYR A 64 -23.21 -13.84 6.91
C TYR A 64 -22.35 -13.75 8.19
N ALA A 65 -22.78 -14.36 9.29
CA ALA A 65 -22.02 -14.36 10.54
C ALA A 65 -20.73 -15.17 10.39
N ASP A 66 -20.82 -16.36 9.80
CA ASP A 66 -19.64 -17.20 9.51
C ASP A 66 -18.66 -16.52 8.54
N VAL A 67 -19.18 -15.87 7.49
CA VAL A 67 -18.34 -15.13 6.53
C VAL A 67 -17.59 -13.99 7.22
N THR A 68 -18.28 -13.22 8.06
CA THR A 68 -17.64 -12.08 8.76
C THR A 68 -16.61 -12.55 9.79
N GLU A 69 -16.89 -13.60 10.55
CA GLU A 69 -15.91 -14.21 11.47
C GLU A 69 -14.68 -14.74 10.73
N THR A 70 -14.89 -15.39 9.58
CA THR A 70 -13.80 -15.92 8.77
C THR A 70 -12.92 -14.81 8.21
N LEU A 71 -13.52 -13.75 7.65
CA LEU A 71 -12.77 -12.61 7.12
C LEU A 71 -11.99 -11.86 8.20
N GLU A 72 -12.54 -11.73 9.41
CA GLU A 72 -11.84 -11.13 10.54
C GLU A 72 -10.60 -11.95 10.95
N ARG A 73 -10.79 -13.26 11.13
CA ARG A 73 -9.70 -14.19 11.49
C ARG A 73 -8.58 -14.20 10.46
N GLU A 74 -8.94 -14.29 9.18
CA GLU A 74 -7.96 -14.28 8.08
C GLU A 74 -7.27 -12.91 7.95
N GLY A 75 -8.02 -11.82 8.13
CA GLY A 75 -7.47 -10.47 8.13
C GLY A 75 -6.43 -10.25 9.24
N MET A 76 -6.73 -10.72 10.45
CA MET A 76 -5.78 -10.65 11.57
C MET A 76 -4.51 -11.45 11.29
N ALA A 77 -4.65 -12.70 10.82
CA ALA A 77 -3.51 -13.56 10.49
C ALA A 77 -2.63 -12.95 9.38
N ALA A 78 -3.24 -12.36 8.35
CA ALA A 78 -2.50 -11.68 7.28
C ALA A 78 -1.75 -10.43 7.79
N PHE A 79 -2.33 -9.72 8.76
CA PHE A 79 -1.70 -8.57 9.39
C PHE A 79 -0.49 -8.98 10.25
N GLU A 80 -0.64 -10.00 11.08
CA GLU A 80 0.46 -10.59 11.87
C GLU A 80 1.61 -11.06 10.97
N ALA A 81 1.30 -11.77 9.89
CA ALA A 81 2.31 -12.24 8.93
C ALA A 81 3.08 -11.06 8.29
N SER A 82 2.38 -9.99 7.92
CA SER A 82 2.98 -8.78 7.36
C SER A 82 3.86 -8.05 8.38
N TRP A 83 3.46 -8.03 9.65
CA TRP A 83 4.24 -7.45 10.75
C TRP A 83 5.54 -8.23 11.01
N ASP A 84 5.46 -9.56 11.05
CA ASP A 84 6.62 -10.43 11.21
C ASP A 84 7.59 -10.32 10.02
N GLU A 85 7.05 -10.20 8.80
CA GLU A 85 7.87 -9.93 7.62
C GLU A 85 8.63 -8.60 7.74
N LEU A 86 7.94 -7.53 8.14
CA LEU A 86 8.56 -6.24 8.39
C LEU A 86 9.66 -6.32 9.47
N GLY A 87 9.37 -6.99 10.60
CA GLY A 87 10.32 -7.20 11.69
C GLY A 87 11.58 -7.94 11.21
N ARG A 88 11.40 -9.02 10.44
CA ARG A 88 12.52 -9.76 9.83
C ARG A 88 13.31 -8.89 8.85
N ALA A 89 12.65 -8.05 8.05
CA ALA A 89 13.31 -7.13 7.13
C ALA A 89 14.18 -6.10 7.87
N VAL A 90 13.67 -5.52 8.96
CA VAL A 90 14.42 -4.59 9.81
C VAL A 90 15.60 -5.30 10.49
N ALA A 91 15.39 -6.49 11.06
CA ALA A 91 16.45 -7.27 11.71
C ALA A 91 17.59 -7.61 10.73
N ARG A 92 17.26 -8.06 9.52
CA ARG A 92 18.26 -8.31 8.45
C ARG A 92 19.07 -7.05 8.13
N LYS A 93 18.42 -5.88 8.08
CA LYS A 93 19.10 -4.62 7.79
C LYS A 93 20.03 -4.19 8.93
N LEU A 94 19.63 -4.41 10.19
CA LEU A 94 20.45 -4.14 11.35
C LEU A 94 21.69 -5.05 11.39
N ASP A 95 21.52 -6.36 11.21
CA ASP A 95 22.64 -7.32 11.20
C ASP A 95 23.64 -7.01 10.07
N TYR A 96 23.13 -6.72 8.86
CA TYR A 96 23.98 -6.25 7.75
C TYR A 96 24.80 -5.00 8.12
N THR A 97 24.18 -4.05 8.82
CA THR A 97 24.85 -2.80 9.21
C THR A 97 25.91 -3.03 10.29
N VAL A 98 25.65 -3.92 11.25
CA VAL A 98 26.59 -4.29 12.32
C VAL A 98 27.77 -5.10 11.78
N ARG A 99 27.52 -6.00 10.81
CA ARG A 99 28.55 -6.87 10.21
C ARG A 99 29.35 -6.23 9.09
N ARG A 100 28.95 -5.05 8.60
CA ARG A 100 29.78 -4.31 7.64
C ARG A 100 31.09 -3.92 8.32
N PRO A 101 32.27 -4.30 7.80
CA PRO A 101 33.51 -3.72 8.27
C PRO A 101 33.39 -2.21 8.08
N ARG A 102 33.67 -1.44 9.14
CA ARG A 102 33.82 0.01 9.06
C ARG A 102 34.90 0.27 8.02
N VAL A 103 34.52 0.53 6.77
CA VAL A 103 35.43 1.13 5.80
C VAL A 103 35.83 2.44 6.45
N ARG A 104 37.08 2.53 6.93
CA ARG A 104 37.59 3.72 7.60
C ARG A 104 37.40 4.88 6.63
N ALA A 105 36.56 5.83 7.01
CA ALA A 105 36.64 7.18 6.49
C ALA A 105 37.91 7.84 7.05
N ALA A 106 39.08 7.44 6.54
CA ALA A 106 40.36 8.16 6.61
C ALA A 106 41.48 7.28 6.05
N ASP A 107 41.87 7.55 4.80
CA ASP A 107 43.27 7.80 4.47
C ASP A 107 43.34 9.12 3.69
N SER A 108 43.43 10.20 4.48
CA SER A 108 44.31 11.37 4.33
C SER A 108 44.56 11.99 2.94
N ALA A 109 44.08 13.22 2.75
CA ALA A 109 44.75 14.26 1.94
C ALA A 109 46.03 14.77 2.66
N PRO A 110 46.84 15.72 2.14
CA PRO A 110 47.29 16.04 0.77
C PRO A 110 48.84 16.08 0.65
N THR A 111 49.46 15.85 -0.53
CA THR A 111 50.91 16.05 -0.70
C THR A 111 51.25 16.93 -1.91
N ARG A 112 51.59 18.19 -1.58
CA ARG A 112 52.47 19.19 -2.21
C ARG A 112 52.74 19.17 -3.72
N ARG A 113 52.53 20.35 -4.32
CA ARG A 113 53.24 20.90 -5.48
C ARG A 113 54.73 20.51 -5.48
N ASN A 114 55.25 20.14 -6.65
CA ASN A 114 56.49 20.73 -7.12
C ASN A 114 56.37 21.03 -8.62
N ASP A 115 56.27 22.32 -8.89
CA ASP A 115 56.55 22.98 -10.15
C ASP A 115 58.07 22.94 -10.34
N CYS A 116 58.54 22.29 -11.40
CA CYS A 116 59.91 22.43 -11.91
C CYS A 116 59.82 22.45 -13.43
N ARG A 117 59.85 23.67 -13.97
CA ARG A 117 60.27 24.00 -15.34
C ARG A 117 61.49 23.18 -15.78
N GLY A 118 61.57 22.94 -17.09
CA GLY A 118 62.86 22.93 -17.79
C GLY A 118 63.02 21.88 -18.88
N ASP A 119 62.94 22.38 -20.11
CA ASP A 119 63.79 22.04 -21.25
C ASP A 119 63.54 20.76 -22.08
N GLY A 120 63.44 20.98 -23.40
CA GLY A 120 63.44 19.99 -24.50
C GLY A 120 64.79 19.28 -24.66
N PRO A 121 65.18 18.72 -25.82
CA PRO A 121 64.95 19.17 -27.22
C PRO A 121 64.49 17.99 -28.13
N VAL A 122 64.30 18.03 -29.46
CA VAL A 122 64.71 18.83 -30.63
C VAL A 122 63.56 18.75 -31.64
#